data_AF-A0A916HTK0-F1
#
_entry.id   AF-A0A916HTK0-F1
#
_cell.length_a   1.000
_cell.length_b   1.000
_cell.length_c   1.000
_cell.angle_alpha   90.00
_cell.angle_beta   90.00
_cell.angle_gamma   90.00
#
_symmetry.space_group_name_H-M   'P 1'
#
loop_
_entity.id
_entity.type
_entity.pdbx_description
1 polymer ?
#
loop_
_entity_poly.entity_id
_entity_poly.type
_entity_poly.pdbx_seq_one_letter_code
_entity_poly.pdbx_strand_id
1 'polypeptide(L)'
;MAYRELGMWEVLDVLRRVQRGETRRGIERATGRSRKTIHRYVKTAAKLGWEPGVGGEPDEALAARVAQRLRPGPGESAAGGTTEAVLTAHRDQLRAWLAPDDGTRGLRLSKV
;
A
#
# COMPACT_ATOMS: atom_id res chain seq x y z
N MET A 1 1.84 10.48 -16.49
CA MET A 1 1.33 9.13 -16.17
C MET A 1 0.14 9.31 -15.25
N ALA A 2 -1.05 8.84 -15.64
CA ALA A 2 -2.19 8.80 -14.74
C ALA A 2 -1.86 7.85 -13.57
N TYR A 3 -2.16 8.27 -12.34
CA TYR A 3 -2.03 7.42 -11.16
C TYR A 3 -2.99 6.23 -11.30
N ARG A 4 -2.45 5.01 -11.22
CA ARG A 4 -3.23 3.78 -11.22
C ARG A 4 -2.89 3.05 -9.93
N GLU A 5 -3.89 2.86 -9.08
CA GLU A 5 -3.74 2.08 -7.85
C GLU A 5 -3.25 0.67 -8.19
N LEU A 6 -2.31 0.16 -7.38
CA LEU A 6 -1.78 -1.18 -7.55
C LEU A 6 -2.71 -2.16 -6.85
N GLY A 7 -3.41 -2.99 -7.62
CA GLY A 7 -4.18 -4.10 -7.08
C GLY A 7 -3.27 -5.25 -6.66
N MET A 8 -3.57 -5.90 -5.53
CA MET A 8 -2.88 -7.12 -5.08
C MET A 8 -2.82 -8.18 -6.19
N TRP A 9 -3.96 -8.42 -6.86
CA TRP A 9 -4.07 -9.39 -7.96
C TRP A 9 -3.16 -9.05 -9.15
N GLU A 10 -2.93 -7.77 -9.43
CA GLU A 10 -2.02 -7.35 -10.50
C GLU A 10 -0.56 -7.69 -10.15
N VAL A 11 -0.19 -7.54 -8.88
CA VAL A 11 1.13 -7.93 -8.40
C VAL A 11 1.27 -9.46 -8.46
N LEU A 12 0.26 -10.19 -7.98
CA LEU A 12 0.27 -11.64 -7.97
C LEU A 12 0.42 -12.23 -9.37
N ASP A 13 -0.34 -11.73 -10.34
CA ASP A 13 -0.24 -12.19 -11.74
C ASP A 13 1.17 -11.95 -12.30
N VAL A 14 1.74 -10.76 -12.08
CA VAL A 14 3.12 -10.48 -12.51
C VAL A 14 4.11 -11.45 -11.86
N LEU A 15 4.04 -11.68 -10.55
CA LEU A 15 4.97 -12.58 -9.86
C LEU A 15 4.84 -14.03 -10.34
N ARG A 16 3.62 -14.52 -10.57
CA ARG A 16 3.39 -15.87 -11.14
C ARG A 16 3.99 -16.03 -12.53
N ARG A 17 3.84 -15.02 -13.39
CA ARG A 17 4.45 -15.03 -14.73
C ARG A 17 5.97 -15.00 -14.68
N VAL A 18 6.53 -14.25 -13.73
CA VAL A 18 7.98 -14.26 -13.47
C VAL A 18 8.44 -15.64 -12.99
N GLN A 19 7.71 -16.29 -12.07
CA GLN A 19 8.00 -17.65 -11.61
C GLN A 19 8.02 -18.66 -12.77
N ARG A 20 7.12 -18.49 -13.75
CA ARG A 20 7.05 -19.32 -14.97
C ARG A 20 8.17 -19.03 -15.97
N GLY A 21 9.06 -18.09 -15.69
CA GLY A 21 10.15 -17.71 -16.59
C GLY A 21 9.73 -16.87 -17.79
N GLU A 22 8.54 -16.25 -17.77
CA GLU A 22 8.11 -15.38 -18.86
C GLU A 22 9.05 -14.17 -18.99
N THR A 23 9.41 -13.83 -20.23
CA THR A 23 10.23 -12.64 -20.48
C THR A 23 9.50 -11.37 -20.06
N ARG A 24 10.22 -10.35 -19.61
CA ARG A 24 9.62 -9.05 -19.22
C ARG A 24 8.77 -8.42 -20.34
N ARG A 25 9.12 -8.64 -21.61
CA ARG A 25 8.31 -8.21 -22.77
C ARG A 25 7.01 -9.00 -22.88
N GLY A 26 7.04 -10.30 -22.60
CA GLY A 26 5.84 -11.15 -22.54
C GLY A 26 4.88 -10.67 -21.45
N ILE A 27 5.41 -10.44 -20.25
CA ILE A 27 4.64 -9.96 -19.10
C ILE A 27 4.04 -8.58 -19.36
N GLU A 28 4.81 -7.66 -19.96
CA GLU A 28 4.32 -6.32 -20.33
C GLU A 28 3.14 -6.39 -21.32
N ARG A 29 3.22 -7.25 -22.34
CA ARG A 29 2.11 -7.45 -23.28
C ARG A 29 0.88 -8.07 -22.61
N ALA A 30 1.07 -9.00 -21.69
CA ALA A 30 -0.03 -9.71 -21.04
C ALA A 30 -0.73 -8.89 -19.95
N THR A 31 0.03 -8.07 -19.20
CA THR A 31 -0.48 -7.35 -18.02
C THR A 31 -0.67 -5.84 -18.24
N GLY A 32 -0.16 -5.32 -19.37
CA GLY A 32 -0.09 -3.89 -19.65
C GLY A 32 0.84 -3.12 -18.70
N ARG A 33 1.63 -3.82 -17.86
CA ARG A 33 2.54 -3.19 -16.90
C ARG A 33 3.88 -2.90 -17.57
N SER A 34 4.35 -1.66 -17.42
CA SER A 34 5.66 -1.28 -17.95
C SER A 34 6.76 -2.16 -17.36
N ARG A 35 7.83 -2.38 -18.14
CA ARG A 35 9.04 -3.08 -17.66
C ARG A 35 9.61 -2.50 -16.36
N LYS A 36 9.48 -1.18 -16.14
CA LYS A 36 9.92 -0.50 -14.91
C LYS A 36 9.05 -0.88 -13.71
N THR A 37 7.74 -1.01 -13.91
CA THR A 37 6.78 -1.47 -12.90
C THR A 37 7.03 -2.93 -12.54
N ILE A 38 7.16 -3.81 -13.54
CA ILE A 38 7.47 -5.23 -13.33
C ILE A 38 8.78 -5.38 -12.55
N HIS A 39 9.82 -4.66 -12.93
CA HIS A 39 11.09 -4.68 -12.21
C HIS A 39 10.95 -4.22 -10.74
N ARG A 40 10.12 -3.20 -10.49
CA ARG A 40 9.86 -2.71 -9.13
C ARG A 40 9.14 -3.75 -8.28
N TYR A 41 8.21 -4.51 -8.85
CA TYR A 41 7.50 -5.58 -8.15
C TYR A 41 8.45 -6.69 -7.75
N VAL A 42 9.24 -7.21 -8.70
CA VAL A 42 10.23 -8.27 -8.46
C VAL A 42 11.25 -7.82 -7.41
N LYS A 43 11.79 -6.61 -7.54
CA LYS A 43 12.74 -6.06 -6.55
C LYS A 43 12.13 -5.94 -5.15
N THR A 44 10.83 -5.68 -5.05
CA THR A 44 10.15 -5.57 -3.75
C THR A 44 9.86 -6.94 -3.17
N ALA A 45 9.46 -7.91 -3.99
CA ALA A 45 9.27 -9.30 -3.59
C ALA A 45 10.59 -9.93 -3.11
N ALA A 46 11.71 -9.67 -3.80
CA ALA A 46 13.06 -10.06 -3.39
C ALA A 46 13.40 -9.56 -1.98
N LYS A 47 13.11 -8.28 -1.69
CA LYS A 47 13.30 -7.71 -0.33
C LYS A 47 12.42 -8.35 0.74
N LEU A 48 11.33 -9.01 0.36
CA LEU A 48 10.43 -9.72 1.26
C LEU A 48 10.78 -11.22 1.37
N GLY A 49 11.89 -11.64 0.75
CA GLY A 49 12.42 -13.01 0.80
C GLY A 49 11.94 -13.93 -0.32
N TRP A 50 11.28 -13.38 -1.35
CA TRP A 50 10.85 -14.17 -2.50
C TRP A 50 11.78 -13.99 -3.69
N GLU A 51 12.35 -15.09 -4.18
CA GLU A 51 13.13 -15.14 -5.42
C GLU A 51 12.54 -16.20 -6.36
N PRO A 52 12.43 -15.91 -7.67
CA PRO A 52 11.91 -16.87 -8.64
C PRO A 52 12.75 -18.16 -8.65
N GLY A 53 12.09 -19.32 -8.58
CA GLY A 53 12.74 -20.63 -8.65
C GLY A 53 13.51 -21.08 -7.40
N VAL A 54 13.72 -20.19 -6.42
CA VAL A 54 14.28 -20.53 -5.09
C VAL A 54 13.15 -20.57 -4.05
N GLY A 55 12.22 -19.63 -4.14
CA GLY A 55 11.00 -19.60 -3.33
C GLY A 55 9.89 -20.45 -3.93
N GLY A 56 8.94 -20.84 -3.07
CA GLY A 56 7.67 -21.43 -3.49
C GLY A 56 6.85 -20.51 -4.40
N GLU A 57 5.74 -21.01 -4.90
CA GLU A 57 4.85 -20.23 -5.75
C GLU A 57 4.39 -18.96 -5.03
N PRO A 58 4.46 -17.77 -5.67
CA PRO A 58 4.01 -16.54 -5.04
C PRO A 58 2.54 -16.64 -4.66
N ASP A 59 2.23 -16.31 -3.42
CA ASP A 59 0.90 -16.36 -2.82
C ASP A 59 0.28 -14.95 -2.68
N GLU A 60 -1.00 -14.93 -2.31
CA GLU A 60 -1.75 -13.69 -2.09
C GLU A 60 -1.15 -12.84 -0.97
N ALA A 61 -0.61 -13.48 0.08
CA ALA A 61 0.02 -12.79 1.21
C ALA A 61 1.28 -12.02 0.79
N LEU A 62 2.16 -12.63 -0.01
CA LEU A 62 3.31 -11.97 -0.61
C LEU A 62 2.87 -10.81 -1.51
N ALA A 63 1.90 -11.04 -2.39
CA ALA A 63 1.40 -10.03 -3.30
C ALA A 63 0.80 -8.82 -2.55
N ALA A 64 0.06 -9.06 -1.46
CA ALA A 64 -0.49 -8.02 -0.60
C ALA A 64 0.62 -7.19 0.05
N ARG A 65 1.64 -7.84 0.62
CA ARG A 65 2.81 -7.16 1.22
C ARG A 65 3.58 -6.33 0.20
N VAL A 66 3.78 -6.86 -1.01
CA VAL A 66 4.42 -6.11 -2.11
C VAL A 66 3.57 -4.91 -2.51
N ALA A 67 2.26 -5.09 -2.71
CA ALA A 67 1.35 -4.00 -3.06
C ALA A 67 1.35 -2.90 -2.00
N GLN A 68 1.27 -3.29 -0.72
CA GLN A 68 1.32 -2.37 0.42
C GLN A 68 2.64 -1.59 0.47
N ARG A 69 3.79 -2.24 0.27
CA ARG A 69 5.10 -1.57 0.24
C ARG A 69 5.26 -0.61 -0.94
N LEU A 70 4.47 -0.79 -1.99
CA LEU A 70 4.50 0.02 -3.21
C LEU A 70 3.40 1.09 -3.27
N ARG A 71 2.41 1.07 -2.36
CA ARG A 71 1.38 2.11 -2.26
C ARG A 71 2.07 3.45 -1.98
N PRO A 72 1.86 4.49 -2.81
CA PRO A 72 2.24 5.83 -2.45
C PRO A 72 1.22 6.37 -1.44
N GLY A 73 1.71 6.57 -0.22
CA GLY A 73 0.93 6.95 0.97
C GLY A 73 1.78 6.66 2.20
N PRO A 74 1.42 7.13 3.41
CA PRO A 74 2.21 6.88 4.61
C PRO A 74 2.38 5.37 4.76
N GLY A 75 3.61 4.88 4.59
CA GLY A 75 3.89 3.47 4.80
C GLY A 75 3.60 3.11 6.25
N GLU A 76 3.40 1.83 6.53
CA GLU A 76 3.22 1.27 7.89
C GLU A 76 4.46 1.39 8.79
N SER A 77 5.25 2.45 8.66
CA SER A 77 6.31 2.77 9.60
C SER A 77 6.36 4.28 9.81
N ALA A 78 6.01 4.63 11.04
CA ALA A 78 6.51 5.78 11.79
C ALA A 78 5.93 7.16 11.44
N ALA A 79 5.09 7.62 12.37
CA ALA A 79 4.64 8.99 12.59
C ALA A 79 3.87 9.58 11.41
N GLY A 80 2.60 9.91 11.67
CA GLY A 80 1.90 10.88 10.88
C GLY A 80 2.77 12.09 10.56
N GLY A 81 2.55 12.71 9.41
CA GLY A 81 3.30 13.91 9.00
C GLY A 81 3.28 14.99 10.09
N THR A 82 4.10 16.03 9.98
CA THR A 82 4.21 17.10 11.00
C THR A 82 2.83 17.61 11.48
N THR A 83 1.88 17.75 10.56
CA THR A 83 0.48 18.07 10.87
C THR A 83 -0.21 17.05 11.77
N GLU A 84 -0.08 15.77 11.47
CA GLU A 84 -0.69 14.69 12.25
C GLU A 84 -0.01 14.52 13.60
N ALA A 85 1.31 14.75 13.71
CA ALA A 85 2.01 14.79 14.99
C ALA A 85 1.48 15.93 15.89
N VAL A 86 1.28 17.13 15.33
CA VAL A 86 0.67 18.27 16.04
C VAL A 86 -0.74 17.93 16.49
N LEU A 87 -1.58 17.38 15.60
CA LEU A 87 -2.97 17.05 15.93
C LEU A 87 -3.09 15.89 16.94
N THR A 88 -2.17 14.93 16.90
CA THR A 88 -2.17 13.78 17.82
C THR A 88 -1.95 14.21 19.27
N ALA A 89 -1.15 15.25 19.51
CA ALA A 89 -0.96 15.82 20.85
C ALA A 89 -2.26 16.36 21.48
N HIS A 90 -3.24 16.72 20.64
CA HIS A 90 -4.53 17.25 21.08
C HIS A 90 -5.67 16.22 21.01
N ARG A 91 -5.36 14.93 20.85
CA ARG A 91 -6.38 13.89 20.62
C ARG A 91 -7.44 13.83 21.72
N ASP A 92 -7.02 13.89 22.98
CA ASP A 92 -7.94 13.77 24.12
C ASP A 92 -8.82 15.02 24.25
N GLN A 93 -8.25 16.21 24.00
CA GLN A 93 -8.97 17.46 23.95
C GLN A 93 -10.02 17.49 22.83
N LEU A 94 -9.65 17.04 21.63
CA LEU A 94 -10.58 16.90 20.50
C LEU A 94 -11.71 15.91 20.82
N ARG A 95 -11.40 14.80 21.50
CA ARG A 95 -12.41 13.83 21.96
C ARG A 95 -13.39 14.46 22.94
N ALA A 96 -12.89 15.19 23.94
CA ALA A 96 -13.73 15.87 24.92
C ALA A 96 -14.68 16.90 24.26
N TRP A 97 -14.23 17.62 23.23
CA TRP A 97 -15.08 18.56 22.50
C TRP A 97 -16.15 17.90 21.64
N LEU A 98 -15.84 16.73 21.05
CA LEU A 98 -16.77 16.00 20.18
C LEU A 98 -17.78 15.16 20.97
N ALA A 99 -17.36 14.62 22.11
CA ALA A 99 -18.17 13.79 23.00
C ALA A 99 -17.87 14.16 24.47
N PRO A 100 -18.47 15.25 24.97
CA PRO A 100 -18.30 15.65 26.37
C PRO A 100 -18.95 14.64 27.31
N ASP A 101 -18.26 14.27 28.39
CA ASP A 101 -18.78 13.35 29.42
C ASP A 101 -19.79 14.03 30.38
N ASP A 102 -19.87 15.35 30.35
CA ASP A 102 -20.76 16.18 31.18
C ASP A 102 -22.19 16.30 30.64
N GLY A 103 -22.52 15.57 29.56
CA GLY A 103 -23.83 15.56 28.93
C GLY A 103 -24.11 16.79 28.04
N THR A 104 -23.14 17.69 27.88
CA THR A 104 -23.27 18.82 26.94
C THR A 104 -23.19 18.33 25.49
N ARG A 105 -23.82 19.08 24.58
CA ARG A 105 -23.84 18.73 23.16
C ARG A 105 -22.48 19.01 22.54
N GLY A 106 -21.80 17.96 22.10
CA GLY A 106 -20.50 18.06 21.42
C GLY A 106 -20.54 18.90 20.14
N LEU A 107 -19.37 19.45 19.78
CA LEU A 107 -19.19 20.31 18.62
C LEU A 107 -19.59 19.58 17.33
N ARG A 108 -20.26 20.30 16.43
CA ARG A 108 -20.63 19.82 15.10
C ARG A 108 -20.27 20.86 14.05
N LEU A 109 -19.87 20.39 12.88
CA LEU A 109 -19.70 21.25 11.72
C LEU A 109 -21.08 21.69 11.23
N SER A 110 -21.37 22.99 11.34
CA SER A 110 -22.47 23.62 10.63
C SER A 110 -21.95 24.22 9.34
N LYS A 111 -22.70 24.04 8.25
CA LYS A 111 -22.41 24.74 7.00
C LYS A 111 -22.62 26.23 7.24
N VAL A 112 -21.59 27.03 6.91
CA VAL A 112 -21.70 28.50 6.85
C VAL A 112 -22.29 28.89 5.51
#